data_AF-A0A9N8EA47-F1
#
_entry.id   AF-A0A9N8EA47-F1
#
_cell.length_a   1.000
_cell.length_b   1.000
_cell.length_c   1.000
_cell.angle_alpha   90.00
_cell.angle_beta   90.00
_cell.angle_gamma   90.00
#
_symmetry.space_group_name_H-M   'P 1'
#
loop_
_entity.id
_entity.type
_entity.pdbx_description
1 polymer ?
#
loop_
_entity_poly.entity_id
_entity_poly.type
_entity_poly.pdbx_seq_one_letter_code
_entity_poly.pdbx_strand_id
1 'polypeptide(L)'
;MPRTAVCIDKRMPLSAGKVAAAMLQEYPSLQGRWHFVEGKLGAVTINSKEQNQESSSSSSNTLLCGIHACGILSDQILALAVQGSAPVVLLPCCHTKKSLDEMERKDYDQNNQMVSVQQDGPKKEESNKEGSLAEFVDLQRIKRLQQAGYDVQRTYIPRQFTPQNSIILASPPLTQQKSQSPPSSRSSRYRKGSLPHGHVLIPIDDTTTAKTIVRSMAGRDAAMARKLPPSPAFCVSLAMPEDKHHHVKPKGLSALDGILSSNEKRSTKPTYGATLSTRMTIHVDYADSEAFFHASSARYFRTFRIEYGIDAKLDRDIHKEAAMELHKEMCRQIPVEFPGCTVRS
;
A
#
# COMPACT_ATOMS: atom_id res chain seq x y z
N MET A 1 3.34 -0.74 26.77
CA MET A 1 3.76 0.23 25.74
C MET A 1 2.55 1.05 25.27
N PRO A 2 2.73 2.32 24.90
CA PRO A 2 1.61 3.18 24.53
C PRO A 2 1.09 2.84 23.10
N ARG A 3 -0.24 2.66 22.95
CA ARG A 3 -0.92 2.18 21.73
C ARG A 3 -0.98 3.20 20.59
N THR A 4 -0.50 2.90 19.38
CA THR A 4 -0.60 3.82 18.22
C THR A 4 -1.88 3.55 17.43
N ALA A 5 -2.49 4.58 16.84
CA ALA A 5 -3.67 4.45 16.00
C ALA A 5 -3.36 4.93 14.57
N VAL A 6 -3.64 4.08 13.59
CA VAL A 6 -3.40 4.38 12.16
C VAL A 6 -4.71 4.18 11.38
N CYS A 7 -5.27 5.26 10.88
CA CYS A 7 -6.41 5.24 9.97
C CYS A 7 -5.92 5.17 8.53
N ILE A 8 -6.40 4.20 7.76
CA ILE A 8 -6.00 4.00 6.37
C ILE A 8 -7.24 4.08 5.49
N ASP A 9 -7.21 4.97 4.50
CA ASP A 9 -8.29 5.13 3.52
C ASP A 9 -7.69 5.43 2.14
N LYS A 10 -8.37 5.04 1.05
CA LYS A 10 -7.95 5.37 -0.32
C LYS A 10 -7.86 6.88 -0.54
N ARG A 11 -8.69 7.66 0.17
CA ARG A 11 -8.68 9.12 0.14
C ARG A 11 -8.91 9.66 1.53
N MET A 12 -8.10 10.63 1.97
CA MET A 12 -8.37 11.31 3.23
C MET A 12 -9.68 12.11 3.13
N PRO A 13 -10.72 11.80 3.93
CA PRO A 13 -11.97 12.54 3.90
C PRO A 13 -11.79 13.93 4.53
N LEU A 14 -12.63 14.89 4.15
CA LEU A 14 -12.64 16.23 4.76
C LEU A 14 -12.90 16.18 6.27
N SER A 15 -13.65 15.18 6.73
CA SER A 15 -13.96 14.93 8.14
C SER A 15 -12.80 14.32 8.93
N ALA A 16 -11.69 13.91 8.30
CA ALA A 16 -10.57 13.25 8.99
C ALA A 16 -10.05 14.06 10.20
N GLY A 17 -9.97 15.38 10.06
CA GLY A 17 -9.56 16.27 11.16
C GLY A 17 -10.57 16.30 12.31
N LYS A 18 -11.88 16.26 12.02
CA LYS A 18 -12.94 16.21 13.04
C LYS A 18 -12.91 14.88 13.80
N VAL A 19 -12.75 13.76 13.07
CA VAL A 19 -12.62 12.43 13.67
C VAL A 19 -11.37 12.35 14.54
N ALA A 20 -10.22 12.85 14.05
CA ALA A 20 -9.00 12.91 14.83
C ALA A 20 -9.17 13.74 16.11
N ALA A 21 -9.78 14.93 16.02
CA ALA A 21 -10.03 15.78 17.18
C ALA A 21 -10.92 15.08 18.22
N ALA A 22 -12.03 14.45 17.79
CA ALA A 22 -12.90 13.70 18.69
C ALA A 22 -12.17 12.51 19.34
N MET A 23 -11.36 11.78 18.58
CA MET A 23 -10.57 10.67 19.10
C MET A 23 -9.49 11.12 20.09
N LEU A 24 -8.85 12.27 19.87
CA LEU A 24 -7.86 12.82 20.79
C LEU A 24 -8.50 13.42 22.05
N GLN A 25 -9.74 13.93 21.95
CA GLN A 25 -10.50 14.38 23.11
C GLN A 25 -10.86 13.19 24.01
N GLU A 26 -11.36 12.09 23.44
CA GLU A 26 -11.74 10.89 24.20
C GLU A 26 -10.52 10.08 24.68
N TYR A 27 -9.46 10.04 23.87
CA TYR A 27 -8.23 9.30 24.16
C TYR A 27 -6.99 10.21 24.09
N PRO A 28 -6.78 11.11 25.08
CA PRO A 28 -5.66 12.05 25.07
C PRO A 28 -4.29 11.39 24.92
N SER A 29 -4.15 10.15 25.42
CA SER A 29 -2.91 9.39 25.26
C SER A 29 -2.48 9.25 23.80
N LEU A 30 -3.40 9.26 22.82
CA LEU A 30 -3.11 9.12 21.39
C LEU A 30 -2.48 10.38 20.76
N GLN A 31 -2.32 11.47 21.51
CA GLN A 31 -1.69 12.69 21.00
C GLN A 31 -0.29 12.41 20.45
N GLY A 32 -0.03 12.86 19.21
CA GLY A 32 1.22 12.55 18.48
C GLY A 32 1.36 11.11 17.98
N ARG A 33 0.35 10.26 18.21
CA ARG A 33 0.32 8.81 17.91
C ARG A 33 -0.95 8.40 17.15
N TRP A 34 -1.70 9.39 16.66
CA TRP A 34 -2.81 9.25 15.74
C TRP A 34 -2.34 9.64 14.33
N HIS A 35 -2.42 8.71 13.40
CA HIS A 35 -1.94 8.89 12.03
C HIS A 35 -3.05 8.59 11.03
N PHE A 36 -3.26 9.48 10.07
CA PHE A 36 -4.12 9.20 8.91
C PHE A 36 -3.23 9.01 7.68
N VAL A 37 -3.29 7.83 7.06
CA VAL A 37 -2.51 7.48 5.88
C VAL A 37 -3.45 7.26 4.70
N GLU A 38 -3.32 8.09 3.66
CA GLU A 38 -4.00 7.84 2.39
C GLU A 38 -3.29 6.69 1.64
N GLY A 39 -3.96 5.55 1.44
CA GLY A 39 -3.40 4.34 0.86
C GLY A 39 -4.43 3.23 0.59
N LYS A 40 -4.05 2.23 -0.21
CA LYS A 40 -4.87 1.03 -0.45
C LYS A 40 -4.58 -0.03 0.62
N LEU A 41 -5.58 -0.79 1.04
CA LEU A 41 -5.40 -1.88 2.00
C LEU A 41 -4.38 -2.93 1.55
N GLY A 42 -4.24 -3.17 0.25
CA GLY A 42 -3.23 -4.09 -0.29
C GLY A 42 -1.77 -3.64 -0.12
N ALA A 43 -1.54 -2.38 0.25
CA ALA A 43 -0.21 -1.89 0.62
C ALA A 43 0.10 -2.10 2.11
N VAL A 44 -0.89 -2.49 2.92
CA VAL A 44 -0.73 -2.68 4.35
C VAL A 44 -0.04 -4.00 4.62
N THR A 45 0.99 -3.96 5.46
CA THR A 45 1.73 -5.15 5.88
C THR A 45 1.68 -5.30 7.39
N ILE A 46 1.43 -6.53 7.83
CA ILE A 46 1.55 -6.95 9.22
C ILE A 46 2.74 -7.91 9.24
N ASN A 47 3.79 -7.56 9.97
CA ASN A 47 4.98 -8.39 10.06
C ASN A 47 4.67 -9.67 10.85
N SER A 48 4.28 -10.73 10.15
CA SER A 48 4.06 -12.07 10.69
C SER A 48 5.39 -12.80 10.84
N LYS A 49 6.29 -12.31 11.71
CA LYS A 49 7.43 -13.05 12.28
C LYS A 49 8.47 -13.72 11.33
N GLU A 50 8.30 -13.67 10.01
CA GLU A 50 9.10 -14.49 9.09
C GLU A 50 10.53 -13.99 8.85
N GLN A 51 10.95 -12.85 9.42
CA GLN A 51 12.29 -12.33 9.17
C GLN A 51 13.26 -12.33 10.35
N ASN A 52 12.82 -12.64 11.58
CA ASN A 52 13.75 -12.84 12.69
C ASN A 52 13.29 -14.03 13.52
N GLN A 53 13.93 -15.18 13.25
CA GLN A 53 13.89 -16.35 14.11
C GLN A 53 14.18 -15.93 15.57
N GLU A 54 13.59 -16.64 16.54
CA GLU A 54 13.91 -16.65 17.98
C GLU A 54 12.98 -15.95 19.00
N SER A 55 11.83 -15.37 18.63
CA SER A 55 10.89 -14.84 19.65
C SER A 55 9.51 -15.52 19.64
N SER A 56 9.36 -16.52 20.51
CA SER A 56 8.20 -17.42 20.70
C SER A 56 6.88 -16.80 21.22
N SER A 57 6.72 -15.48 21.31
CA SER A 57 5.44 -14.88 21.77
C SER A 57 4.51 -14.60 20.58
N SER A 58 3.55 -15.49 20.32
CA SER A 58 2.92 -15.73 19.02
C SER A 58 1.54 -15.09 18.83
N SER A 59 1.42 -13.81 19.15
CA SER A 59 0.30 -12.96 18.73
C SER A 59 0.80 -11.64 18.16
N SER A 60 0.15 -11.16 17.09
CA SER A 60 0.41 -9.80 16.59
C SER A 60 -0.01 -8.78 17.64
N ASN A 61 0.81 -7.77 17.87
CA ASN A 61 0.47 -6.63 18.74
C ASN A 61 -0.45 -5.60 18.04
N THR A 62 -0.93 -5.92 16.83
CA THR A 62 -1.76 -5.04 16.01
C THR A 62 -3.21 -5.50 16.04
N LEU A 63 -4.11 -4.61 16.44
CA LEU A 63 -5.56 -4.79 16.30
C LEU A 63 -6.03 -4.16 14.99
N LEU A 64 -6.70 -4.93 14.15
CA LEU A 64 -7.35 -4.41 12.96
C LEU A 64 -8.79 -3.99 13.27
N CYS A 65 -9.16 -2.77 12.88
CA CYS A 65 -10.53 -2.28 13.03
C CYS A 65 -11.09 -1.87 11.66
N GLY A 66 -12.09 -2.61 11.17
CA GLY A 66 -12.82 -2.27 9.95
C GLY A 66 -14.11 -1.54 10.27
N ILE A 67 -14.09 -0.22 10.25
CA ILE A 67 -15.27 0.64 10.47
C ILE A 67 -15.80 1.06 9.09
N HIS A 68 -17.08 0.82 8.82
CA HIS A 68 -17.65 1.03 7.48
C HIS A 68 -16.88 0.29 6.36
N ALA A 69 -16.36 -0.90 6.66
CA ALA A 69 -15.62 -1.72 5.70
C ALA A 69 -16.57 -2.40 4.68
N CYS A 70 -17.20 -1.63 3.80
CA CYS A 70 -18.33 -2.10 3.00
C CYS A 70 -17.95 -3.17 1.94
N GLY A 71 -18.79 -4.20 1.82
CA GLY A 71 -18.68 -5.26 0.81
C GLY A 71 -17.35 -6.02 0.87
N ILE A 72 -16.63 -6.04 -0.26
CA ILE A 72 -15.36 -6.77 -0.42
C ILE A 72 -14.27 -6.24 0.52
N LEU A 73 -14.33 -4.97 0.94
CA LEU A 73 -13.33 -4.41 1.85
C LEU A 73 -13.31 -5.12 3.21
N SER A 74 -14.47 -5.53 3.74
CA SER A 74 -14.55 -6.39 4.93
C SER A 74 -13.73 -7.67 4.73
N ASP A 75 -13.93 -8.35 3.60
CA ASP A 75 -13.29 -9.63 3.32
C ASP A 75 -11.76 -9.47 3.18
N GLN A 76 -11.31 -8.34 2.63
CA GLN A 76 -9.88 -8.00 2.56
C GLN A 76 -9.27 -7.74 3.95
N ILE A 77 -9.99 -7.08 4.86
CA ILE A 77 -9.53 -6.85 6.24
C ILE A 77 -9.45 -8.19 6.98
N LEU A 78 -10.44 -9.07 6.81
CA LEU A 78 -10.41 -10.41 7.38
C LEU A 78 -9.24 -11.24 6.83
N ALA A 79 -8.98 -11.18 5.53
CA ALA A 79 -7.83 -11.86 4.92
C ALA A 79 -6.50 -11.31 5.48
N LEU A 80 -6.39 -9.99 5.65
CA LEU A 80 -5.22 -9.35 6.26
C LEU A 80 -5.04 -9.78 7.73
N ALA A 81 -6.14 -9.88 8.48
CA ALA A 81 -6.14 -10.39 9.85
C ALA A 81 -5.58 -11.81 9.91
N VAL A 82 -6.15 -12.72 9.10
CA VAL A 82 -5.70 -14.12 9.00
C VAL A 82 -4.23 -14.21 8.62
N GLN A 83 -3.80 -13.47 7.58
CA GLN A 83 -2.40 -13.44 7.13
C GLN A 83 -1.45 -12.97 8.24
N GLY A 84 -1.85 -11.95 9.00
CA GLY A 84 -1.04 -11.38 10.08
C GLY A 84 -1.21 -12.04 11.44
N SER A 85 -2.06 -13.08 11.56
CA SER A 85 -2.54 -13.62 12.84
C SER A 85 -2.92 -12.51 13.84
N ALA A 86 -3.66 -11.51 13.35
CA ALA A 86 -4.00 -10.30 14.08
C ALA A 86 -5.46 -10.34 14.55
N PRO A 87 -5.77 -9.92 15.79
CA PRO A 87 -7.15 -9.73 16.21
C PRO A 87 -7.84 -8.69 15.30
N VAL A 88 -9.13 -8.88 15.09
CA VAL A 88 -9.93 -8.01 14.21
C VAL A 88 -11.29 -7.68 14.83
N VAL A 89 -11.67 -6.41 14.73
CA VAL A 89 -13.01 -5.89 14.97
C VAL A 89 -13.57 -5.40 13.64
N LEU A 90 -14.69 -5.95 13.20
CA LEU A 90 -15.32 -5.59 11.95
C LEU A 90 -16.75 -5.13 12.18
N LEU A 91 -17.06 -3.92 11.71
CA LEU A 91 -18.40 -3.36 11.66
C LEU A 91 -18.85 -3.29 10.18
N PRO A 92 -19.41 -4.38 9.63
CA PRO A 92 -19.87 -4.41 8.24
C PRO A 92 -21.12 -3.53 8.04
N CYS A 93 -21.10 -2.70 7.00
CA CYS A 93 -22.14 -1.73 6.64
C CYS A 93 -22.93 -2.09 5.38
N CYS A 94 -22.28 -2.74 4.43
CA CYS A 94 -22.88 -3.13 3.16
C CYS A 94 -22.50 -4.56 2.84
N HIS A 95 -23.48 -5.31 2.37
CA HIS A 95 -23.34 -6.71 2.01
C HIS A 95 -23.71 -6.87 0.54
N THR A 96 -22.90 -7.63 -0.18
CA THR A 96 -23.09 -7.85 -1.61
C THR A 96 -22.80 -9.31 -1.92
N LYS A 97 -23.58 -9.91 -2.84
CA LYS A 97 -23.29 -11.25 -3.35
C LYS A 97 -21.87 -11.36 -3.92
N LYS A 98 -21.25 -10.25 -4.33
CA LYS A 98 -19.85 -10.24 -4.81
C LYS A 98 -18.83 -10.66 -3.75
N SER A 99 -19.15 -10.52 -2.46
CA SER A 99 -18.32 -10.97 -1.33
C SER A 99 -18.38 -12.49 -1.08
N LEU A 100 -19.34 -13.16 -1.70
CA LEU A 100 -19.50 -14.60 -1.65
C LEU A 100 -18.70 -15.24 -2.79
N ASP A 101 -18.14 -16.43 -2.54
CA ASP A 101 -17.60 -17.28 -3.59
C ASP A 101 -18.72 -17.93 -4.43
N GLU A 102 -18.35 -18.71 -5.45
CA GLU A 102 -19.34 -19.31 -6.34
C GLU A 102 -20.26 -20.32 -5.64
N MET A 103 -19.73 -21.07 -4.67
CA MET A 103 -20.48 -22.09 -3.94
C MET A 103 -21.43 -21.45 -2.94
N GLU A 104 -20.95 -20.47 -2.17
CA GLU A 104 -21.74 -19.70 -1.22
C GLU A 104 -22.86 -18.90 -1.91
N ARG A 105 -22.63 -18.41 -3.14
CA ARG A 105 -23.69 -17.77 -3.94
C ARG A 105 -24.78 -18.76 -4.33
N LYS A 106 -24.40 -19.96 -4.78
CA LYS A 106 -25.35 -21.01 -5.14
C LYS A 106 -26.17 -21.44 -3.91
N ASP A 107 -25.52 -21.61 -2.77
CA ASP A 107 -26.16 -21.91 -1.49
C ASP A 107 -27.16 -20.81 -1.08
N TYR A 108 -26.76 -19.53 -1.17
CA TYR A 108 -27.67 -18.42 -0.93
C TYR A 108 -28.87 -18.41 -1.88
N ASP A 109 -28.65 -18.60 -3.18
CA ASP A 109 -29.71 -18.56 -4.18
C ASP A 109 -30.70 -19.74 -4.01
N GLN A 110 -30.20 -20.94 -3.65
CA GLN A 110 -31.02 -22.11 -3.36
C GLN A 110 -31.90 -21.90 -2.12
N ASN A 111 -31.30 -21.40 -1.02
CA ASN A 111 -32.03 -21.14 0.22
C ASN A 111 -33.10 -20.05 0.03
N ASN A 112 -32.81 -19.02 -0.77
CA ASN A 112 -33.75 -17.94 -1.03
C ASN A 112 -34.91 -18.36 -1.96
N GLN A 113 -34.69 -19.27 -2.91
CA GLN A 113 -35.75 -19.82 -3.75
C GLN A 113 -36.78 -20.62 -2.93
N MET A 114 -36.35 -21.38 -1.93
CA MET A 114 -37.26 -22.17 -1.07
C MET A 114 -38.19 -21.29 -0.21
N VAL A 115 -37.73 -20.13 0.25
CA VAL A 115 -38.54 -19.21 1.07
C VAL A 115 -39.65 -18.52 0.24
N SER A 116 -39.40 -18.25 -1.05
CA SER A 116 -40.39 -17.59 -1.92
C SER A 116 -41.59 -18.46 -2.30
N VAL A 117 -41.50 -19.79 -2.19
CA VAL A 117 -42.58 -20.72 -2.55
C VAL A 117 -43.63 -20.87 -1.43
N GLN A 118 -43.34 -20.38 -0.22
CA GLN A 118 -44.22 -20.56 0.95
C GLN A 118 -44.96 -19.29 1.40
N GLN A 119 -44.91 -18.18 0.63
CA GLN A 119 -45.49 -16.89 1.03
C GLN A 119 -46.70 -16.45 0.18
N ASP A 120 -47.80 -17.22 0.22
CA ASP A 120 -49.13 -16.79 -0.22
C ASP A 120 -50.02 -16.33 0.96
N GLY A 121 -49.43 -15.66 1.95
CA GLY A 121 -50.12 -15.14 3.15
C GLY A 121 -49.94 -13.63 3.34
N PRO A 122 -50.86 -12.94 4.06
CA PRO A 122 -50.87 -11.49 4.15
C PRO A 122 -49.60 -10.95 4.84
N LYS A 123 -48.94 -10.02 4.15
CA LYS A 123 -47.67 -9.37 4.53
C LYS A 123 -47.78 -8.68 5.90
N LYS A 124 -47.15 -9.26 6.94
CA LYS A 124 -46.72 -8.50 8.11
C LYS A 124 -45.28 -8.04 7.88
N GLU A 125 -45.09 -6.73 7.74
CA GLU A 125 -43.83 -6.04 7.39
C GLU A 125 -42.78 -6.01 8.52
N GLU A 126 -42.96 -6.74 9.61
CA GLU A 126 -42.07 -6.63 10.77
C GLU A 126 -41.19 -7.87 10.96
N SER A 127 -39.92 -7.70 10.58
CA SER A 127 -38.76 -8.02 11.42
C SER A 127 -38.02 -9.37 11.33
N ASN A 128 -38.31 -10.27 10.40
CA ASN A 128 -37.41 -11.42 10.18
C ASN A 128 -36.18 -11.03 9.34
N LYS A 129 -35.15 -10.51 10.01
CA LYS A 129 -33.78 -10.39 9.45
C LYS A 129 -33.08 -11.74 9.29
N GLU A 130 -33.61 -12.77 9.94
CA GLU A 130 -33.23 -14.17 9.78
C GLU A 130 -33.42 -14.58 8.32
N GLY A 131 -32.30 -14.69 7.59
CA GLY A 131 -32.27 -15.04 6.16
C GLY A 131 -31.98 -13.88 5.20
N SER A 132 -31.69 -12.68 5.71
CA SER A 132 -31.26 -11.57 4.85
C SER A 132 -29.88 -11.83 4.21
N LEU A 133 -29.62 -11.25 3.03
CA LEU A 133 -28.28 -11.29 2.40
C LEU A 133 -27.18 -10.83 3.35
N ALA A 134 -27.48 -9.82 4.17
CA ALA A 134 -26.53 -9.25 5.13
C ALA A 134 -26.10 -10.27 6.17
N GLU A 135 -27.07 -10.98 6.74
CA GLU A 135 -26.79 -12.04 7.70
C GLU A 135 -26.04 -13.20 7.07
N PHE A 136 -26.48 -13.66 5.89
CA PHE A 136 -25.79 -14.76 5.21
C PHE A 136 -24.31 -14.44 4.96
N VAL A 137 -24.02 -13.24 4.44
CA VAL A 137 -22.63 -12.79 4.21
C VAL A 137 -21.84 -12.72 5.52
N ASP A 138 -22.43 -12.21 6.60
CA ASP A 138 -21.75 -12.18 7.91
C ASP A 138 -21.49 -13.58 8.47
N LEU A 139 -22.43 -14.52 8.30
CA LEU A 139 -22.25 -15.93 8.70
C LEU A 139 -21.10 -16.57 7.92
N GLN A 140 -20.99 -16.34 6.61
CA GLN A 140 -19.85 -16.85 5.84
C GLN A 140 -18.52 -16.23 6.30
N ARG A 141 -18.50 -14.93 6.64
CA ARG A 141 -17.30 -14.28 7.22
C ARG A 141 -16.89 -14.92 8.55
N ILE A 142 -17.84 -15.15 9.45
CA ILE A 142 -17.61 -15.82 10.73
C ILE A 142 -17.08 -17.23 10.50
N LYS A 143 -17.71 -18.00 9.60
CA LYS A 143 -17.29 -19.37 9.25
C LYS A 143 -15.85 -19.41 8.73
N ARG A 144 -15.48 -18.49 7.83
CA ARG A 144 -14.10 -18.41 7.30
C ARG A 144 -13.07 -18.09 8.39
N LEU A 145 -13.40 -17.20 9.33
CA LEU A 145 -12.54 -16.90 10.49
C LEU A 145 -12.39 -18.13 11.41
N GLN A 146 -13.50 -18.81 11.74
CA GLN A 146 -13.49 -20.03 12.55
C GLN A 146 -12.67 -21.15 11.88
N GLN A 147 -12.79 -21.31 10.56
CA GLN A 147 -11.96 -22.22 9.76
C GLN A 147 -10.47 -21.86 9.79
N ALA A 148 -10.14 -20.58 9.95
CA ALA A 148 -8.78 -20.11 10.17
C ALA A 148 -8.32 -20.22 11.64
N GLY A 149 -9.13 -20.84 12.51
CA GLY A 149 -8.83 -21.08 13.93
C GLY A 149 -9.10 -19.88 14.86
N TYR A 150 -9.77 -18.83 14.39
CA TYR A 150 -10.10 -17.69 15.24
C TYR A 150 -11.24 -18.04 16.21
N ASP A 151 -11.16 -17.51 17.43
CA ASP A 151 -12.30 -17.39 18.32
C ASP A 151 -13.11 -16.17 17.92
N VAL A 152 -14.36 -16.39 17.48
CA VAL A 152 -15.20 -15.36 16.86
C VAL A 152 -16.45 -15.12 17.69
N GLN A 153 -16.70 -13.86 18.02
CA GLN A 153 -17.90 -13.40 18.71
C GLN A 153 -18.66 -12.42 17.82
N ARG A 154 -19.98 -12.57 17.76
CA ARG A 154 -20.88 -11.61 17.11
C ARG A 154 -21.64 -10.87 18.20
N THR A 155 -21.58 -9.54 18.16
CA THR A 155 -22.38 -8.68 19.04
C THR A 155 -23.15 -7.65 18.21
N TYR A 156 -23.98 -6.84 18.86
CA TYR A 156 -24.82 -5.85 18.18
C TYR A 156 -24.71 -4.47 18.83
N ILE A 157 -24.69 -3.42 18.01
CA ILE A 157 -24.92 -2.05 18.48
C ILE A 157 -26.42 -1.72 18.50
N PRO A 158 -26.85 -0.76 19.34
CA PRO A 158 -28.24 -0.35 19.39
C PRO A 158 -28.77 0.11 18.01
N ARG A 159 -30.01 -0.30 17.68
CA ARG A 159 -30.67 -0.01 16.39
C ARG A 159 -30.80 1.47 16.04
N GLN A 160 -30.75 2.33 17.05
CA GLN A 160 -30.76 3.78 16.85
C GLN A 160 -29.52 4.31 16.13
N PHE A 161 -28.42 3.56 16.08
CA PHE A 161 -27.19 3.96 15.39
C PHE A 161 -27.15 3.48 13.94
N THR A 162 -27.57 2.24 13.66
CA THR A 162 -27.74 1.74 12.29
C THR A 162 -28.81 0.64 12.23
N PRO A 163 -29.44 0.36 11.08
CA PRO A 163 -30.28 -0.83 10.92
C PRO A 163 -29.45 -2.11 10.88
N GLN A 164 -28.21 -2.05 10.38
CA GLN A 164 -27.29 -3.19 10.28
C GLN A 164 -26.26 -3.05 11.40
N ASN A 165 -26.47 -3.82 12.47
CA ASN A 165 -25.82 -3.59 13.77
C ASN A 165 -24.81 -4.64 14.17
N SER A 166 -24.50 -5.61 13.32
CA SER A 166 -23.56 -6.67 13.71
C SER A 166 -22.15 -6.10 13.86
N ILE A 167 -21.49 -6.44 14.95
CA ILE A 167 -20.05 -6.35 15.11
C ILE A 167 -19.52 -7.78 15.14
N ILE A 168 -18.50 -8.05 14.35
CA ILE A 168 -17.74 -9.30 14.38
C ILE A 168 -16.42 -9.02 15.09
N LEU A 169 -16.21 -9.65 16.22
CA LEU A 169 -14.97 -9.65 16.98
C LEU A 169 -14.28 -10.98 16.75
N ALA A 170 -13.00 -11.00 16.42
CA ALA A 170 -12.26 -12.24 16.26
C ALA A 170 -10.86 -12.14 16.86
N SER A 171 -10.53 -13.10 17.72
CA SER A 171 -9.21 -13.26 18.32
C SER A 171 -8.47 -14.41 17.63
N PRO A 172 -7.19 -14.24 17.28
CA PRO A 172 -6.41 -15.30 16.64
C PRO A 172 -6.26 -16.48 17.61
N PRO A 173 -6.04 -17.71 17.10
CA PRO A 173 -5.79 -18.86 17.95
C PRO A 173 -4.60 -18.59 18.89
N LEU A 174 -4.73 -18.95 20.16
CA LEU A 174 -3.63 -18.98 21.11
C LEU A 174 -2.66 -20.09 20.66
N THR A 175 -1.75 -19.75 19.74
CA THR A 175 -0.57 -20.53 19.33
C THR A 175 -0.66 -22.02 19.66
N GLN A 176 -1.47 -22.78 18.94
CA GLN A 176 -1.26 -24.22 18.93
C GLN A 176 -0.07 -24.48 18.02
N GLN A 177 1.09 -24.69 18.64
CA GLN A 177 2.20 -25.41 18.00
C GLN A 177 1.65 -26.73 17.47
N LYS A 178 1.26 -26.77 16.19
CA LYS A 178 1.28 -28.00 15.40
C LYS A 178 1.21 -27.67 13.93
N SER A 179 2.25 -28.13 13.26
CA SER A 179 2.49 -28.27 11.83
C SER A 179 1.33 -28.94 11.09
N GLN A 180 0.20 -28.26 10.95
CA GLN A 180 -0.73 -28.55 9.88
C GLN A 180 -0.46 -27.53 8.79
N SER A 181 0.01 -28.02 7.66
CA SER A 181 0.10 -27.26 6.42
C SER A 181 -1.22 -26.52 6.24
N PRO A 182 -1.20 -25.22 5.89
CA PRO A 182 -2.43 -24.44 5.73
C PRO A 182 -3.36 -25.25 4.82
N PRO A 183 -4.65 -25.42 5.19
CA PRO A 183 -5.60 -26.09 4.31
C PRO A 183 -5.45 -25.41 2.96
N SER A 184 -5.25 -26.21 1.90
CA SER A 184 -5.00 -25.73 0.54
C SER A 184 -6.10 -24.72 0.21
N SER A 185 -5.81 -23.45 0.49
CA SER A 185 -6.81 -22.41 0.41
C SER A 185 -7.04 -22.32 -1.07
N ARG A 186 -8.16 -22.89 -1.53
CA ARG A 186 -8.69 -22.67 -2.87
C ARG A 186 -8.55 -21.19 -3.08
N SER A 187 -7.58 -20.84 -3.92
CA SER A 187 -7.02 -19.52 -4.01
C SER A 187 -8.18 -18.55 -4.06
N SER A 188 -8.38 -17.81 -2.96
CA SER A 188 -9.05 -16.54 -3.06
C SER A 188 -8.33 -15.85 -4.19
N ARG A 189 -9.02 -15.67 -5.32
CA ARG A 189 -8.51 -15.08 -6.56
C ARG A 189 -8.04 -13.63 -6.37
N TYR A 190 -7.86 -13.19 -5.14
CA TYR A 190 -6.81 -12.25 -4.77
C TYR A 190 -5.45 -12.83 -5.13
N ARG A 191 -5.16 -12.86 -6.44
CA ARG A 191 -3.79 -12.78 -6.92
C ARG A 191 -3.18 -11.64 -6.09
N LYS A 192 -2.09 -11.93 -5.38
CA LYS A 192 -1.06 -10.91 -5.14
C LYS A 192 -0.70 -10.40 -6.53
N GLY A 193 -1.49 -9.47 -7.07
CA GLY A 193 -1.01 -8.63 -8.14
C GLY A 193 0.27 -8.07 -7.55
N SER A 194 1.40 -8.34 -8.18
CA SER A 194 2.63 -7.63 -7.84
C SER A 194 2.21 -6.17 -7.77
N LEU A 195 2.38 -5.58 -6.58
CA LEU A 195 2.08 -4.16 -6.46
C LEU A 195 2.90 -3.49 -7.55
N PRO A 196 2.30 -2.63 -8.40
CA PRO A 196 3.06 -1.85 -9.36
C PRO A 196 4.32 -1.28 -8.69
N HIS A 197 5.44 -1.32 -9.39
CA HIS A 197 6.70 -0.78 -8.88
C HIS A 197 6.46 0.66 -8.36
N GLY A 198 6.80 0.92 -7.10
CA GLY A 198 6.61 2.23 -6.45
C GLY A 198 5.45 2.34 -5.45
N HIS A 199 4.70 1.28 -5.16
CA HIS A 199 3.78 1.32 -4.03
C HIS A 199 4.54 1.23 -2.69
N VAL A 200 4.42 2.30 -1.90
CA VAL A 200 4.95 2.35 -0.54
C VAL A 200 4.13 1.39 0.34
N LEU A 201 4.81 0.42 0.95
CA LEU A 201 4.20 -0.46 1.96
C LEU A 201 3.89 0.34 3.23
N ILE A 202 2.76 0.03 3.86
CA ILE A 202 2.31 0.64 5.10
C ILE A 202 2.45 -0.40 6.21
N PRO A 203 3.62 -0.48 6.87
CA PRO A 203 3.79 -1.39 7.98
C PRO A 203 2.98 -0.90 9.19
N ILE A 204 2.10 -1.74 9.71
CA ILE A 204 1.22 -1.40 10.85
C ILE A 204 1.56 -2.18 12.12
N ASP A 205 2.83 -2.52 12.31
CA ASP A 205 3.32 -3.10 13.56
C ASP A 205 3.73 -2.02 14.58
N ASP A 206 4.01 -2.45 15.82
CA ASP A 206 4.38 -1.55 16.91
C ASP A 206 5.89 -1.24 16.95
N THR A 207 6.65 -1.56 15.89
CA THR A 207 8.09 -1.28 15.83
C THR A 207 8.38 0.20 15.60
N THR A 208 9.53 0.67 16.07
CA THR A 208 10.00 2.05 15.84
C THR A 208 10.13 2.36 14.34
N THR A 209 10.57 1.38 13.54
CA THR A 209 10.70 1.52 12.09
C THR A 209 9.35 1.73 11.42
N ALA A 210 8.36 0.88 11.72
CA ALA A 210 7.03 1.03 11.16
C ALA A 210 6.37 2.35 11.56
N LYS A 211 6.49 2.75 12.83
CA LYS A 211 6.00 4.05 13.31
C LYS A 211 6.63 5.22 12.56
N THR A 212 7.92 5.15 12.26
CA THR A 212 8.63 6.19 11.51
C THR A 212 8.13 6.27 10.07
N ILE A 213 7.94 5.12 9.42
CA ILE A 213 7.38 5.04 8.07
C ILE A 213 5.94 5.56 8.04
N VAL A 214 5.07 5.10 8.94
CA VAL A 214 3.68 5.57 9.02
C VAL A 214 3.62 7.07 9.25
N ARG A 215 4.47 7.62 10.14
CA ARG A 215 4.52 9.06 10.41
C ARG A 215 4.92 9.86 9.18
N SER A 216 5.87 9.41 8.38
CA SER A 216 6.26 10.11 7.14
C SER A 216 5.16 10.05 6.07
N MET A 217 4.29 9.04 6.11
CA MET A 217 3.16 8.89 5.20
C MET A 217 1.87 9.60 5.66
N ALA A 218 1.83 10.02 6.92
CA ALA A 218 0.61 10.51 7.56
C ALA A 218 0.32 11.98 7.28
N GLY A 219 -0.95 12.34 7.32
CA GLY A 219 -1.40 13.72 7.23
C GLY A 219 -1.70 14.19 5.81
N ARG A 220 -2.32 15.37 5.72
CA ARG A 220 -2.82 15.94 4.47
C ARG A 220 -1.68 16.30 3.53
N ASP A 221 -0.58 16.84 4.05
CA ASP A 221 0.57 17.25 3.24
C ASP A 221 1.24 16.04 2.58
N ALA A 222 1.44 14.95 3.33
CA ALA A 222 1.93 13.69 2.78
C ALA A 222 0.96 13.11 1.72
N ALA A 223 -0.35 13.20 1.94
CA ALA A 223 -1.35 12.78 0.96
C ALA A 223 -1.36 13.66 -0.30
N MET A 224 -1.17 14.98 -0.17
CA MET A 224 -1.06 15.90 -1.29
C MET A 224 0.24 15.69 -2.06
N ALA A 225 1.36 15.46 -1.36
CA ALA A 225 2.64 15.12 -1.97
C ALA A 225 2.54 13.86 -2.86
N ARG A 226 1.77 12.85 -2.43
CA ARG A 226 1.53 11.64 -3.24
C ARG A 226 0.60 11.84 -4.44
N LYS A 227 -0.19 12.92 -4.46
CA LYS A 227 -1.02 13.31 -5.62
C LYS A 227 -0.21 14.12 -6.63
N LEU A 228 0.96 14.61 -6.25
CA LEU A 228 1.91 15.11 -7.23
C LEU A 228 2.35 13.90 -8.08
N PRO A 229 2.39 14.03 -9.42
CA PRO A 229 3.01 13.00 -10.25
C PRO A 229 4.44 12.79 -9.76
N PRO A 230 4.97 11.56 -9.87
CA PRO A 230 6.34 11.32 -9.52
C PRO A 230 7.25 12.25 -10.33
N SER A 231 8.39 12.61 -9.76
CA SER A 231 9.47 13.26 -10.52
C SER A 231 9.70 12.50 -11.82
N PRO A 232 9.92 13.19 -12.95
CA PRO A 232 10.26 12.52 -14.20
C PRO A 232 11.49 11.64 -13.94
N ALA A 233 11.38 10.38 -14.32
CA ALA A 233 12.42 9.38 -14.17
C ALA A 233 12.70 8.74 -15.52
N PHE A 234 13.97 8.66 -15.90
CA PHE A 234 14.42 8.07 -17.15
C PHE A 234 15.43 6.97 -16.86
N CYS A 235 15.40 5.90 -17.65
CA CYS A 235 16.38 4.84 -17.55
C CYS A 235 17.54 5.10 -18.52
N VAL A 236 18.77 4.82 -18.07
CA VAL A 236 19.93 4.77 -18.95
C VAL A 236 20.64 3.45 -18.78
N SER A 237 20.86 2.75 -19.89
CA SER A 237 21.56 1.46 -19.91
C SER A 237 22.99 1.67 -20.39
N LEU A 238 23.96 1.28 -19.57
CA LEU A 238 25.38 1.39 -19.91
C LEU A 238 25.92 0.02 -20.28
N ALA A 239 26.49 -0.10 -21.47
CA ALA A 239 27.35 -1.23 -21.80
C ALA A 239 28.78 -0.89 -21.37
N MET A 240 29.27 -1.61 -20.36
CA MET A 240 30.58 -1.47 -19.75
C MET A 240 31.54 -2.52 -20.34
N PRO A 241 32.86 -2.23 -20.39
CA PRO A 241 33.87 -3.20 -20.77
C PRO A 241 33.90 -4.42 -19.83
N GLU A 242 34.55 -5.50 -20.26
CA GLU A 242 34.61 -6.78 -19.54
C GLU A 242 35.31 -6.68 -18.17
N ASP A 243 36.18 -5.69 -18.00
CA ASP A 243 36.92 -5.49 -16.76
C ASP A 243 35.99 -5.05 -15.61
N LYS A 244 35.79 -5.98 -14.66
CA LYS A 244 34.95 -5.81 -13.47
C LYS A 244 35.41 -4.66 -12.56
N HIS A 245 36.64 -4.18 -12.70
CA HIS A 245 37.12 -3.04 -11.91
C HIS A 245 36.51 -1.70 -12.35
N HIS A 246 35.92 -1.63 -13.55
CA HIS A 246 35.36 -0.40 -14.14
C HIS A 246 33.82 -0.30 -14.00
N HIS A 247 33.21 -1.00 -13.05
CA HIS A 247 31.76 -0.91 -12.85
C HIS A 247 31.34 0.49 -12.41
N VAL A 248 30.55 1.16 -13.26
CA VAL A 248 29.90 2.43 -12.94
C VAL A 248 28.95 2.22 -11.75
N LYS A 249 29.12 3.02 -10.70
CA LYS A 249 28.27 3.04 -9.51
C LYS A 249 27.35 4.26 -9.55
N PRO A 250 26.22 4.27 -8.82
CA PRO A 250 25.28 5.39 -8.82
C PRO A 250 25.95 6.67 -8.35
N LYS A 251 26.87 6.58 -7.37
CA LYS A 251 27.71 7.70 -6.91
C LYS A 251 28.57 8.32 -8.00
N GLY A 252 29.04 7.52 -8.96
CA GLY A 252 29.82 8.01 -10.09
C GLY A 252 28.94 8.81 -11.05
N LEU A 253 27.75 8.28 -11.38
CA LEU A 253 26.78 8.98 -12.22
C LEU A 253 26.21 10.23 -11.55
N SER A 254 25.96 10.20 -10.24
CA SER A 254 25.47 11.38 -9.52
C SER A 254 26.51 12.51 -9.47
N ALA A 255 27.81 12.23 -9.65
CA ALA A 255 28.82 13.28 -9.73
C ALA A 255 28.67 14.15 -10.99
N LEU A 256 28.00 13.64 -12.04
CA LEU A 256 27.65 14.42 -13.23
C LEU A 256 26.71 15.59 -12.92
N ASP A 257 25.96 15.53 -11.81
CA ASP A 257 25.10 16.63 -11.34
C ASP A 257 25.91 17.94 -11.17
N GLY A 258 27.14 17.85 -10.65
CA GLY A 258 28.03 19.00 -10.49
C GLY A 258 28.47 19.59 -11.82
N ILE A 259 28.71 18.74 -12.82
CA ILE A 259 29.13 19.16 -14.17
C ILE A 259 27.95 19.84 -14.89
N LEU A 260 26.77 19.24 -14.84
CA LEU A 260 25.56 19.78 -15.45
C LEU A 260 25.14 21.11 -14.80
N SER A 261 25.20 21.19 -13.47
CA SER A 261 24.97 22.43 -12.71
C SER A 261 25.96 23.55 -13.07
N SER A 262 27.19 23.20 -13.46
CA SER A 262 28.19 24.20 -13.88
C SER A 262 27.94 24.73 -15.30
N ASN A 263 27.32 23.92 -16.17
CA ASN A 263 26.97 24.30 -17.54
C ASN A 263 25.72 25.18 -17.63
N GLU A 264 24.77 25.05 -16.70
CA GLU A 264 23.60 25.96 -16.63
C GLU A 264 24.00 27.43 -16.48
N LYS A 265 25.12 27.72 -15.80
CA LYS A 265 25.64 29.09 -15.68
C LYS A 265 26.11 29.68 -17.01
N ARG A 266 26.25 28.88 -18.07
CA ARG A 266 26.73 29.32 -19.39
C ARG A 266 25.63 29.44 -20.45
N SER A 267 24.41 28.95 -20.21
CA SER A 267 23.39 28.87 -21.25
C SER A 267 22.22 29.85 -21.02
N THR A 268 22.07 30.77 -21.97
CA THR A 268 20.94 31.67 -22.26
C THR A 268 20.74 32.92 -21.39
N LYS A 269 20.71 34.07 -22.08
CA LYS A 269 20.20 35.35 -21.56
C LYS A 269 18.68 35.20 -21.32
N PRO A 270 18.16 35.61 -20.15
CA PRO A 270 16.75 35.48 -19.86
C PRO A 270 15.95 36.49 -20.70
N THR A 271 15.13 35.99 -21.61
CA THR A 271 14.06 36.77 -22.24
C THR A 271 12.85 36.64 -21.32
N TYR A 272 12.43 37.76 -20.71
CA TYR A 272 11.37 37.91 -19.69
C TYR A 272 11.77 37.68 -18.22
N GLY A 273 11.68 38.77 -17.46
CA GLY A 273 12.20 38.90 -16.11
C GLY A 273 11.40 38.16 -15.05
N ALA A 274 12.01 37.12 -14.48
CA ALA A 274 12.03 36.77 -13.06
C ALA A 274 13.04 35.63 -12.89
N THR A 275 14.26 35.94 -12.45
CA THR A 275 15.36 34.98 -12.31
C THR A 275 15.19 34.13 -11.04
N LEU A 276 14.20 33.23 -11.05
CA LEU A 276 14.22 32.09 -10.13
C LEU A 276 15.13 31.03 -10.75
N SER A 277 16.40 31.01 -10.32
CA SER A 277 17.33 29.92 -10.64
C SER A 277 16.78 28.65 -10.02
N THR A 278 16.05 27.89 -10.82
CA THR A 278 15.41 26.66 -10.38
C THR A 278 16.47 25.57 -10.43
N ARG A 279 17.04 25.22 -9.28
CA ARG A 279 18.05 24.17 -9.20
C ARG A 279 17.37 22.81 -9.39
N MET A 280 17.70 22.11 -10.47
CA MET A 280 17.36 20.70 -10.61
C MET A 280 18.32 19.86 -9.77
N THR A 281 17.82 18.78 -9.18
CA THR A 281 18.60 17.78 -8.46
C THR A 281 18.47 16.44 -9.18
N ILE A 282 19.57 15.68 -9.26
CA ILE A 282 19.57 14.36 -9.91
C ILE A 282 19.76 13.28 -8.84
N HIS A 283 18.82 12.34 -8.76
CA HIS A 283 18.94 11.12 -7.98
C HIS A 283 19.18 9.93 -8.91
N VAL A 284 20.22 9.15 -8.67
CA VAL A 284 20.56 7.98 -9.50
C VAL A 284 20.50 6.72 -8.65
N ASP A 285 19.70 5.76 -9.11
CA ASP A 285 19.58 4.42 -8.53
C ASP A 285 19.85 3.34 -9.58
N TYR A 286 20.10 2.13 -9.11
CA TYR A 286 20.04 0.96 -9.98
C TYR A 286 18.59 0.63 -10.32
N ALA A 287 18.29 0.41 -11.61
CA ALA A 287 16.96 -0.07 -12.00
C ALA A 287 16.79 -1.57 -11.71
N ASP A 288 17.89 -2.33 -11.79
CA ASP A 288 17.95 -3.77 -11.53
C ASP A 288 19.01 -4.09 -10.48
N SER A 289 18.82 -5.16 -9.70
CA SER A 289 19.73 -5.55 -8.63
C SER A 289 21.11 -5.99 -9.14
N GLU A 290 21.18 -6.52 -10.36
CA GLU A 290 22.39 -7.14 -10.91
C GLU A 290 22.71 -6.64 -12.32
N ALA A 291 24.00 -6.64 -12.67
CA ALA A 291 24.44 -6.35 -14.03
C ALA A 291 24.24 -7.59 -14.90
N PHE A 292 23.77 -7.39 -16.13
CA PHE A 292 23.54 -8.45 -17.10
C PHE A 292 24.76 -8.62 -18.02
N PHE A 293 25.34 -9.81 -18.12
CA PHE A 293 26.43 -10.06 -19.07
C PHE A 293 25.89 -10.51 -20.43
N HIS A 294 26.33 -9.85 -21.50
CA HIS A 294 25.94 -10.18 -22.87
C HIS A 294 27.10 -10.83 -23.63
N ALA A 295 27.00 -12.15 -23.82
CA ALA A 295 28.08 -13.00 -24.31
C ALA A 295 28.61 -12.59 -25.70
N SER A 296 27.73 -12.23 -26.64
CA SER A 296 28.15 -11.93 -28.02
C SER A 296 28.90 -10.60 -28.15
N SER A 297 28.70 -9.67 -27.22
CA SER A 297 29.46 -8.41 -27.18
C SER A 297 30.59 -8.42 -26.15
N ALA A 298 30.72 -9.48 -25.34
CA ALA A 298 31.61 -9.54 -24.18
C ALA A 298 31.52 -8.27 -23.29
N ARG A 299 30.30 -7.81 -23.00
CA ARG A 299 30.04 -6.58 -22.23
C ARG A 299 29.04 -6.81 -21.12
N TYR A 300 29.20 -6.07 -20.04
CA TYR A 300 28.21 -5.99 -18.97
C TYR A 300 27.26 -4.83 -19.21
N PHE A 301 25.97 -5.08 -19.08
CA PHE A 301 24.92 -4.08 -19.15
C PHE A 301 24.43 -3.76 -17.76
N ARG A 302 24.30 -2.47 -17.46
CA ARG A 302 23.69 -2.02 -16.23
C ARG A 302 22.74 -0.87 -16.48
N THR A 303 21.50 -1.04 -16.02
CA THR A 303 20.44 -0.05 -16.15
C THR A 303 20.39 0.78 -14.88
N PHE A 304 20.44 2.10 -15.05
CA PHE A 304 20.28 3.07 -13.98
C PHE A 304 18.95 3.80 -14.17
N ARG A 305 18.25 4.04 -13.09
CA ARG A 305 17.07 4.89 -13.04
C ARG A 305 17.50 6.25 -12.50
N ILE A 306 17.14 7.30 -13.23
CA ILE A 306 17.58 8.65 -12.93
C ILE A 306 16.36 9.51 -12.75
N GLU A 307 16.15 9.97 -11.51
CA GLU A 307 15.03 10.81 -11.12
C GLU A 307 15.46 12.27 -11.04
N TYR A 308 14.66 13.14 -11.65
CA TYR A 308 14.93 14.57 -11.73
C TYR A 308 14.04 15.33 -10.73
N GLY A 309 14.63 15.79 -9.64
CA GLY A 309 14.00 16.63 -8.64
C GLY A 309 14.11 18.11 -9.02
N ILE A 310 13.12 18.91 -8.61
CA ILE A 310 13.09 20.36 -8.86
C ILE A 310 12.65 21.02 -7.56
N ASP A 311 13.43 21.99 -7.09
CA ASP A 311 13.27 22.57 -5.74
C ASP A 311 12.10 23.59 -5.64
N ALA A 312 11.18 23.65 -6.61
CA ALA A 312 10.15 24.69 -6.64
C ALA A 312 8.81 24.28 -7.28
N LYS A 313 7.75 24.97 -6.82
CA LYS A 313 6.33 24.90 -7.21
C LYS A 313 6.03 25.36 -8.66
N LEU A 314 6.91 25.09 -9.62
CA LEU A 314 6.70 25.45 -11.02
C LEU A 314 5.79 24.45 -11.75
N ASP A 315 5.30 24.86 -12.93
CA ASP A 315 4.38 24.12 -13.79
C ASP A 315 4.95 22.76 -14.26
N ARG A 316 4.11 21.73 -14.26
CA ARG A 316 4.51 20.32 -14.35
C ARG A 316 4.91 19.86 -15.73
N ASP A 317 4.28 20.40 -16.78
CA ASP A 317 4.60 19.98 -18.14
C ASP A 317 5.99 20.49 -18.56
N ILE A 318 6.33 21.69 -18.08
CA ILE A 318 7.66 22.29 -18.21
C ILE A 318 8.75 21.38 -17.60
N HIS A 319 8.42 20.65 -16.53
CA HIS A 319 9.38 19.78 -15.83
C HIS A 319 9.77 18.55 -16.62
N LYS A 320 8.85 17.97 -17.40
CA LYS A 320 9.17 16.75 -18.16
C LYS A 320 10.10 17.06 -19.33
N GLU A 321 9.88 18.17 -20.03
CA GLU A 321 10.74 18.60 -21.14
C GLU A 321 12.12 19.02 -20.64
N ALA A 322 12.20 19.81 -19.57
CA ALA A 322 13.47 20.19 -18.94
C ALA A 322 14.25 18.97 -18.46
N ALA A 323 13.59 18.03 -17.78
CA ALA A 323 14.22 16.77 -17.35
C ALA A 323 14.71 15.91 -18.52
N MET A 324 13.96 15.90 -19.64
CA MET A 324 14.37 15.17 -20.85
C MET A 324 15.61 15.79 -21.51
N GLU A 325 15.70 17.11 -21.59
CA GLU A 325 16.89 17.79 -22.12
C GLU A 325 18.11 17.58 -21.23
N LEU A 326 17.93 17.70 -19.90
CA LEU A 326 18.98 17.39 -18.93
C LEU A 326 19.43 15.92 -19.01
N HIS A 327 18.49 15.01 -19.23
CA HIS A 327 18.78 13.59 -19.43
C HIS A 327 19.60 13.36 -20.70
N LYS A 328 19.24 13.97 -21.83
CA LYS A 328 20.01 13.89 -23.08
C LYS A 328 21.44 14.40 -22.87
N GLU A 329 21.59 15.53 -22.18
CA GLU A 329 22.90 16.11 -21.93
C GLU A 329 23.76 15.21 -21.05
N MET A 330 23.20 14.69 -19.96
CA MET A 330 23.86 13.70 -19.13
C MET A 330 24.30 12.46 -19.93
N CYS A 331 23.43 11.93 -20.80
CA CYS A 331 23.77 10.82 -21.69
C CYS A 331 24.94 11.14 -22.65
N ARG A 332 25.12 12.40 -23.06
CA ARG A 332 26.30 12.83 -23.85
C ARG A 332 27.58 12.89 -23.02
N GLN A 333 27.47 13.23 -21.73
CA GLN A 333 28.64 13.35 -20.83
C GLN A 333 29.14 11.99 -20.31
N ILE A 334 28.27 10.97 -20.20
CA ILE A 334 28.66 9.66 -19.66
C ILE A 334 29.86 9.03 -20.39
N PRO A 335 29.95 8.98 -21.74
CA PRO A 335 31.13 8.42 -22.40
C PRO A 335 32.41 9.23 -22.20
N VAL A 336 32.30 10.54 -21.91
CA VAL A 336 33.44 11.43 -21.65
C VAL A 336 34.02 11.13 -20.28
N GLU A 337 33.17 11.03 -19.27
CA GLU A 337 33.56 10.80 -17.87
C GLU A 337 33.86 9.32 -17.56
N PHE A 338 33.25 8.41 -18.32
CA PHE A 338 33.47 6.97 -18.22
C PHE A 338 33.93 6.37 -19.56
N PRO A 339 35.20 6.60 -19.96
CA PRO A 339 35.74 6.07 -21.20
C PRO A 339 35.53 4.56 -21.34
N GLY A 340 35.13 4.12 -22.54
CA GLY A 340 34.82 2.72 -22.83
C GLY A 340 33.39 2.30 -22.50
N CYS A 341 32.61 3.13 -21.80
CA CYS A 341 31.18 2.91 -21.67
C CYS A 341 30.42 3.40 -22.92
N THR A 342 29.43 2.63 -23.36
CA THR A 342 28.48 3.07 -24.40
C THR A 342 27.09 3.19 -23.82
N VAL A 343 26.48 4.36 -24.00
CA VAL A 343 25.13 4.68 -23.53
C VAL A 343 24.08 4.11 -24.49
N ARG A 344 23.04 3.51 -23.92
CA ARG A 344 21.77 3.18 -24.57
C ARG A 344 20.65 3.82 -23.75
N SER A 345 20.11 4.94 -24.23
CA SER A 345 18.98 5.66 -23.62
C SER A 345 17.70 5.44 -24.42
#